data_AF-A0A1G6VN64-F1
#
_entry.id   AF-A0A1G6VN64-F1
#
_cell.length_a   1.000
_cell.length_b   1.000
_cell.length_c   1.000
_cell.angle_alpha   90.00
_cell.angle_beta   90.00
_cell.angle_gamma   90.00
#
_symmetry.space_group_name_H-M   'P 1'
#
loop_
_entity.id
_entity.type
_entity.pdbx_description
1 polymer ?
#
loop_
_entity_poly.entity_id
_entity_poly.type
_entity_poly.pdbx_seq_one_letter_code
_entity_poly.pdbx_strand_id
1 'polypeptide(L)'
;MRHPAPLSTVLALACVAALGLGAAPGAAAEPDVPALPLGPAGLAQTEVTTRLADGVTHTQIVRGAPDAATPWVVELAIPATGPDPDAPARAVQDRASADALMARLAAAGFPAEVQPVRQPAVADVPASVSGYRVRLTAGYPTQEAARAAVAALRGAGFSARDWYRGWDGGSTDVGRWTVNVLTIDPRTFDGELGASYGPDLTDRESVSELAAEAGALAAVNAGFFVLDPAAGAPGDPAGAAVYDGDLVSEPVGDRPVLVLRDDARRSDVVRPTWQGSVTVDGRTRPSQRGERTSRLDGQDRVPGLVRNCGGTGDQPTDLPLHDVTCTDDGELVAFSTAFGPTTPSGPGREVVVDGRGRVVRVAEQRGTALEPGQRSVQATGDRVQELAADRTSRLRIRTTLTDGRRPLTGDGVSVVNGGPELVRDGRAHVTQARDGMVRPDDPSFAYGWALQRNPRTFAGVDARGRTVLVTVDGRQPDELGLSIPEAADVALALGLTEALNLDGGGSTAMVVDGGLVSSPSDAAGERPVGDVVYVR
;
A
#
# COMPACT_ATOMS: atom_id res chain seq x y z
N MET A 1 -53.26 -17.58 91.07
CA MET A 1 -54.54 -18.26 90.74
C MET A 1 -54.44 -18.81 89.33
N ARG A 2 -54.66 -20.13 89.19
CA ARG A 2 -55.02 -20.90 87.98
C ARG A 2 -54.01 -21.01 86.81
N HIS A 3 -53.42 -22.22 86.70
CA HIS A 3 -53.05 -22.94 85.45
C HIS A 3 -54.30 -23.17 84.54
N PRO A 4 -54.19 -23.55 83.23
CA PRO A 4 -53.17 -24.42 82.60
C PRO A 4 -52.69 -24.08 81.16
N ALA A 5 -51.71 -24.89 80.71
CA ALA A 5 -51.07 -25.05 79.38
C ALA A 5 -52.05 -25.69 78.33
N PRO A 6 -51.71 -26.02 77.04
CA PRO A 6 -50.38 -26.39 76.54
C PRO A 6 -49.98 -26.17 75.03
N LEU A 7 -48.71 -26.54 74.75
CA LEU A 7 -48.17 -27.20 73.54
C LEU A 7 -48.24 -26.51 72.16
N SER A 8 -47.08 -26.10 71.64
CA SER A 8 -46.49 -26.71 70.42
C SER A 8 -45.10 -26.14 70.10
N THR A 9 -44.13 -27.05 70.17
CA THR A 9 -42.95 -27.23 69.30
C THR A 9 -41.97 -26.09 69.04
N VAL A 10 -40.77 -26.31 69.58
CA VAL A 10 -39.50 -25.63 69.29
C VAL A 10 -39.01 -26.00 67.88
N LEU A 11 -38.65 -25.00 67.07
CA LEU A 11 -37.56 -25.12 66.11
C LEU A 11 -36.74 -23.83 66.14
N ALA A 12 -35.51 -23.93 66.65
CA ALA A 12 -34.54 -22.86 66.64
C ALA A 12 -33.91 -22.77 65.24
N LEU A 13 -34.07 -21.64 64.56
CA LEU A 13 -33.20 -21.23 63.47
C LEU A 13 -32.43 -19.98 63.91
N ALA A 14 -31.12 -20.11 64.04
CA ALA A 14 -30.22 -18.99 64.30
C ALA A 14 -30.13 -18.11 63.04
N CYS A 15 -30.53 -16.84 63.17
CA CYS A 15 -30.28 -15.82 62.16
C CYS A 15 -28.81 -15.36 62.24
N VAL A 16 -27.99 -15.79 61.27
CA VAL A 16 -26.72 -15.13 60.97
C VAL A 16 -27.00 -14.01 59.97
N ALA A 17 -26.90 -12.76 60.43
CA ALA A 17 -26.94 -11.60 59.56
C ALA A 17 -25.60 -11.48 58.83
N ALA A 18 -25.57 -11.90 57.56
CA ALA A 18 -24.46 -11.63 56.66
C ALA A 18 -24.60 -10.20 56.10
N LEU A 19 -23.72 -9.31 56.53
CA LEU A 19 -23.48 -8.00 55.91
C LEU A 19 -22.90 -8.24 54.50
N GLY A 20 -23.77 -8.20 53.49
CA GLY A 20 -23.35 -8.14 52.09
C GLY A 20 -22.76 -6.76 51.78
N LEU A 21 -21.43 -6.66 51.75
CA LEU A 21 -20.74 -5.58 51.06
C LEU A 21 -21.04 -5.73 49.56
N GLY A 22 -21.99 -4.96 49.05
CA GLY A 22 -22.21 -4.81 47.63
C GLY A 22 -20.96 -4.19 47.00
N ALA A 23 -20.23 -4.98 46.21
CA ALA A 23 -19.23 -4.46 45.31
C ALA A 23 -19.94 -3.54 44.30
N ALA A 24 -19.53 -2.27 44.25
CA ALA A 24 -19.91 -1.39 43.16
C ALA A 24 -19.48 -2.05 41.84
N PRO A 25 -20.26 -1.93 40.75
CA PRO A 25 -19.81 -2.38 39.44
C PRO A 25 -18.49 -1.66 39.14
N GLY A 26 -17.43 -2.44 38.93
CA GLY A 26 -16.12 -1.90 38.55
C GLY A 26 -16.30 -1.01 37.33
N ALA A 27 -15.79 0.21 37.38
CA ALA A 27 -15.66 1.05 36.20
C ALA A 27 -14.98 0.21 35.11
N ALA A 28 -15.63 0.06 33.96
CA ALA A 28 -15.00 -0.56 32.81
C ALA A 28 -13.68 0.18 32.55
N ALA A 29 -12.57 -0.55 32.44
CA ALA A 29 -11.30 0.03 32.05
C ALA A 29 -11.52 0.83 30.75
N GLU A 30 -10.99 2.05 30.68
CA GLU A 30 -10.99 2.79 29.42
C GLU A 30 -10.26 1.95 28.35
N PRO A 31 -10.76 1.90 27.12
CA PRO A 31 -10.10 1.15 26.06
C PRO A 31 -8.70 1.73 25.80
N ASP A 32 -7.73 0.85 25.52
CA ASP A 32 -6.36 1.24 25.24
C ASP A 32 -6.25 2.00 23.90
N VAL A 33 -7.21 1.79 22.98
CA VAL A 33 -7.36 2.56 21.74
C VAL A 33 -8.63 3.43 21.81
N PRO A 34 -8.54 4.73 21.46
CA PRO A 34 -9.73 5.57 21.32
C PRO A 34 -10.72 4.99 20.29
N ALA A 35 -11.99 5.37 20.41
CA ALA A 35 -12.99 5.02 19.41
C ALA A 35 -12.53 5.49 18.02
N LEU A 36 -12.39 4.56 17.07
CA LEU A 36 -11.91 4.90 15.74
C LEU A 36 -12.91 5.83 15.04
N PRO A 37 -12.45 6.83 14.26
CA PRO A 37 -13.30 7.79 13.57
C PRO A 37 -13.96 7.21 12.32
N LEU A 38 -14.56 6.02 12.43
CA LEU A 38 -15.20 5.28 11.34
C LEU A 38 -16.70 5.14 11.59
N GLY A 39 -17.51 5.51 10.60
CA GLY A 39 -18.97 5.50 10.69
C GLY A 39 -19.52 6.49 11.73
N PRO A 40 -20.82 6.39 12.07
CA PRO A 40 -21.44 7.23 13.08
C PRO A 40 -20.78 7.16 14.47
N ALA A 41 -20.96 8.21 15.27
CA ALA A 41 -20.54 8.19 16.67
C ALA A 41 -21.33 7.14 17.47
N GLY A 42 -20.69 6.54 18.48
CA GLY A 42 -21.34 5.59 19.39
C GLY A 42 -21.48 4.15 18.86
N LEU A 43 -20.90 3.82 17.70
CA LEU A 43 -20.77 2.43 17.27
C LEU A 43 -19.98 1.61 18.29
N ALA A 44 -20.38 0.35 18.47
CA ALA A 44 -19.65 -0.60 19.29
C ALA A 44 -18.22 -0.80 18.75
N GLN A 45 -17.26 -0.92 19.66
CA GLN A 45 -15.88 -1.23 19.37
C GLN A 45 -15.38 -2.24 20.40
N THR A 46 -14.71 -3.28 19.93
CA THR A 46 -14.05 -4.28 20.77
C THR A 46 -12.59 -4.40 20.37
N GLU A 47 -11.74 -4.60 21.36
CA GLU A 47 -10.28 -4.64 21.18
C GLU A 47 -9.75 -5.89 21.89
N VAL A 48 -8.91 -6.64 21.18
CA VAL A 48 -8.20 -7.80 21.73
C VAL A 48 -6.72 -7.59 21.47
N THR A 49 -5.96 -7.38 22.55
CA THR A 49 -4.50 -7.21 22.49
C THR A 49 -3.80 -8.47 22.97
N THR A 50 -2.94 -9.02 22.12
CA THR A 50 -2.06 -10.15 22.39
C THR A 50 -0.62 -9.66 22.42
N ARG A 51 0.11 -10.02 23.47
CA ARG A 51 1.55 -9.80 23.55
C ARG A 51 2.26 -10.96 22.85
N LEU A 52 3.01 -10.66 21.80
CA LEU A 52 3.73 -11.67 21.01
C LEU A 52 5.14 -11.90 21.56
N ALA A 53 5.82 -10.80 21.92
CA ALA A 53 7.15 -10.81 22.54
C ALA A 53 7.33 -9.56 23.44
N ASP A 54 8.49 -9.44 24.08
CA ASP A 54 8.84 -8.19 24.77
C ASP A 54 8.92 -7.03 23.76
N GLY A 55 8.15 -5.98 24.01
CA GLY A 55 8.02 -4.85 23.09
C GLY A 55 7.15 -5.10 21.85
N VAL A 56 6.58 -6.29 21.64
CA VAL A 56 5.75 -6.58 20.45
C VAL A 56 4.34 -6.99 20.85
N THR A 57 3.35 -6.24 20.35
CA THR A 57 1.92 -6.53 20.59
C THR A 57 1.12 -6.48 19.30
N HIS A 58 0.21 -7.43 19.12
CA HIS A 58 -0.85 -7.38 18.11
C HIS A 58 -2.17 -7.00 18.77
N THR A 59 -2.87 -6.01 18.23
CA THR A 59 -4.21 -5.60 18.67
C THR A 59 -5.18 -5.72 17.51
N GLN A 60 -6.20 -6.55 17.66
CA GLN A 60 -7.32 -6.60 16.73
C GLN A 60 -8.46 -5.71 17.25
N ILE A 61 -8.84 -4.72 16.45
CA ILE A 61 -9.93 -3.80 16.72
C ILE A 61 -11.06 -4.15 15.76
N VAL A 62 -12.24 -4.45 16.31
CA VAL A 62 -13.46 -4.63 15.54
C VAL A 62 -14.40 -3.50 15.87
N ARG A 63 -14.82 -2.75 14.85
CA ARG A 63 -15.72 -1.61 14.99
C ARG A 63 -16.96 -1.77 14.14
N GLY A 64 -18.11 -1.45 14.74
CA GLY A 64 -19.39 -1.51 14.05
C GLY A 64 -19.87 -2.94 13.84
N ALA A 65 -20.83 -3.12 12.94
CA ALA A 65 -21.38 -4.42 12.59
C ALA A 65 -21.81 -4.43 11.11
N PRO A 66 -21.79 -5.59 10.43
CA PRO A 66 -22.34 -5.69 9.10
C PRO A 66 -23.82 -5.26 9.09
N ASP A 67 -24.20 -4.49 8.08
CA ASP A 67 -25.59 -4.03 7.92
C ASP A 67 -26.23 -4.64 6.68
N ALA A 68 -27.15 -5.60 6.90
CA ALA A 68 -27.92 -6.23 5.84
C ALA A 68 -28.87 -5.24 5.12
N ALA A 69 -29.16 -4.08 5.71
CA ALA A 69 -29.95 -3.04 5.06
C ALA A 69 -29.12 -2.22 4.07
N THR A 70 -27.78 -2.34 4.08
CA THR A 70 -26.94 -1.65 3.11
C THR A 70 -27.05 -2.31 1.74
N PRO A 71 -27.60 -1.62 0.73
CA PRO A 71 -27.86 -2.21 -0.57
C PRO A 71 -26.58 -2.34 -1.41
N TRP A 72 -26.63 -3.31 -2.31
CA TRP A 72 -25.89 -3.27 -3.56
C TRP A 72 -26.52 -2.23 -4.50
N VAL A 73 -25.69 -1.55 -5.26
CA VAL A 73 -26.09 -0.56 -6.27
C VAL A 73 -25.45 -0.93 -7.60
N VAL A 74 -26.00 -0.38 -8.67
CA VAL A 74 -25.43 -0.56 -10.01
C VAL A 74 -24.88 0.78 -10.48
N GLU A 75 -23.58 0.81 -10.75
CA GLU A 75 -22.84 1.99 -11.20
C GLU A 75 -22.45 1.84 -12.67
N LEU A 76 -22.57 2.92 -13.42
CA LEU A 76 -22.44 2.93 -14.87
C LEU A 76 -21.07 3.49 -15.28
N ALA A 77 -20.54 2.95 -16.38
CA ALA A 77 -19.42 3.59 -17.09
C ALA A 77 -19.97 4.69 -18.01
N ILE A 78 -19.43 5.89 -17.88
CA ILE A 78 -19.87 7.12 -18.53
C ILE A 78 -18.97 7.39 -19.75
N PRO A 79 -19.50 7.31 -20.98
CA PRO A 79 -18.78 7.72 -22.18
C PRO A 79 -18.50 9.23 -22.16
N ALA A 80 -17.39 9.66 -22.74
CA ALA A 80 -17.13 11.08 -22.94
C ALA A 80 -18.10 11.67 -23.99
N THR A 81 -18.50 12.92 -23.82
CA THR A 81 -19.30 13.68 -24.80
C THR A 81 -18.51 14.76 -25.53
N GLY A 82 -17.18 14.72 -25.41
CA GLY A 82 -16.24 15.69 -25.99
C GLY A 82 -15.97 15.48 -27.50
N PRO A 83 -15.07 16.32 -28.07
CA PRO A 83 -14.73 16.27 -29.50
C PRO A 83 -13.99 14.99 -29.91
N ASP A 84 -13.47 14.23 -28.95
CA ASP A 84 -12.89 12.91 -29.17
C ASP A 84 -13.95 11.83 -28.89
N PRO A 85 -14.56 11.23 -29.94
CA PRO A 85 -15.55 10.17 -29.79
C PRO A 85 -14.95 8.84 -29.31
N ASP A 86 -13.62 8.69 -29.33
CA ASP A 86 -12.90 7.47 -28.94
C ASP A 86 -12.43 7.51 -27.47
N ALA A 87 -12.66 8.61 -26.76
CA ALA A 87 -12.29 8.74 -25.36
C ALA A 87 -12.97 7.66 -24.49
N PRO A 88 -12.22 6.96 -23.61
CA PRO A 88 -12.72 5.79 -22.91
C PRO A 88 -13.85 6.14 -21.93
N ALA A 89 -14.77 5.19 -21.76
CA ALA A 89 -15.79 5.29 -20.72
C ALA A 89 -15.16 5.19 -19.32
N ARG A 90 -15.70 5.95 -18.37
CA ARG A 90 -15.11 6.16 -17.04
C ARG A 90 -16.16 6.09 -15.93
N ALA A 91 -15.77 5.74 -14.71
CA ALA A 91 -16.70 5.71 -13.57
C ALA A 91 -17.13 7.12 -13.13
N VAL A 92 -16.26 8.10 -13.33
CA VAL A 92 -16.48 9.52 -13.02
C VAL A 92 -16.15 10.37 -14.24
N GLN A 93 -17.07 11.26 -14.60
CA GLN A 93 -16.94 12.18 -15.73
C GLN A 93 -17.48 13.58 -15.39
N ASP A 94 -17.37 14.50 -16.34
CA ASP A 94 -18.03 15.80 -16.26
C ASP A 94 -19.57 15.66 -16.20
N ARG A 95 -20.23 16.75 -15.78
CA ARG A 95 -21.68 16.77 -15.57
C ARG A 95 -22.46 16.51 -16.85
N ALA A 96 -22.03 17.08 -17.97
CA ALA A 96 -22.76 16.99 -19.24
C ALA A 96 -22.72 15.55 -19.76
N SER A 97 -21.57 14.88 -19.69
CA SER A 97 -21.44 13.46 -20.02
C SER A 97 -22.32 12.56 -19.14
N ALA A 98 -22.37 12.84 -17.82
CA ALA A 98 -23.22 12.10 -16.90
C ALA A 98 -24.72 12.30 -17.17
N ASP A 99 -25.17 13.55 -17.40
CA ASP A 99 -26.56 13.87 -17.73
C ASP A 99 -26.98 13.23 -19.08
N ALA A 100 -26.09 13.22 -20.08
CA ALA A 100 -26.32 12.60 -21.37
C ALA A 100 -26.50 11.07 -21.25
N LEU A 101 -25.68 10.40 -20.43
CA LEU A 101 -25.86 8.98 -20.14
C LEU A 101 -27.18 8.72 -19.40
N MET A 102 -27.52 9.54 -18.40
CA MET A 102 -28.78 9.41 -17.66
C MET A 102 -29.99 9.52 -18.60
N ALA A 103 -29.97 10.46 -19.55
CA ALA A 103 -31.03 10.61 -20.55
C ALA A 103 -31.16 9.36 -21.46
N ARG A 104 -30.04 8.77 -21.87
CA ARG A 104 -30.02 7.51 -22.65
C ARG A 104 -30.58 6.34 -21.85
N LEU A 105 -30.23 6.23 -20.57
CA LEU A 105 -30.75 5.19 -19.67
C LEU A 105 -32.26 5.34 -19.49
N ALA A 106 -32.75 6.57 -19.26
CA ALA A 106 -34.18 6.85 -19.15
C ALA A 106 -34.96 6.48 -20.42
N ALA A 107 -34.42 6.82 -21.61
CA ALA A 107 -35.01 6.42 -22.90
C ALA A 107 -35.05 4.90 -23.11
N ALA A 108 -34.09 4.17 -22.52
CA ALA A 108 -34.04 2.71 -22.53
C ALA A 108 -34.83 2.06 -21.37
N GLY A 109 -35.53 2.84 -20.54
CA GLY A 109 -36.34 2.31 -19.44
C GLY A 109 -35.58 1.95 -18.17
N PHE A 110 -34.36 2.49 -17.99
CA PHE A 110 -33.54 2.30 -16.78
C PHE A 110 -33.49 3.59 -15.95
N PRO A 111 -34.28 3.71 -14.86
CA PRO A 111 -34.23 4.88 -13.98
C PRO A 111 -32.88 5.00 -13.28
N ALA A 112 -32.17 6.10 -13.57
CA ALA A 112 -30.83 6.38 -13.05
C ALA A 112 -30.73 7.81 -12.51
N GLU A 113 -29.73 8.05 -11.68
CA GLU A 113 -29.42 9.35 -11.12
C GLU A 113 -27.94 9.72 -11.27
N VAL A 114 -27.69 11.01 -11.43
CA VAL A 114 -26.36 11.61 -11.47
C VAL A 114 -25.99 12.07 -10.06
N GLN A 115 -24.89 11.57 -9.52
CA GLN A 115 -24.43 11.88 -8.17
C GLN A 115 -23.05 12.56 -8.21
N PRO A 116 -22.84 13.66 -7.46
CA PRO A 116 -21.52 14.27 -7.37
C PRO A 116 -20.55 13.38 -6.58
N VAL A 117 -19.35 13.19 -7.12
CA VAL A 117 -18.23 12.59 -6.39
C VAL A 117 -17.48 13.71 -5.68
N ARG A 118 -17.44 13.66 -4.35
CA ARG A 118 -16.89 14.71 -3.50
C ARG A 118 -15.49 14.32 -3.03
N GLN A 119 -14.51 15.14 -3.37
CA GLN A 119 -13.16 15.09 -2.81
C GLN A 119 -13.15 15.96 -1.55
N PRO A 120 -12.84 15.42 -0.36
CA PRO A 120 -12.59 16.24 0.82
C PRO A 120 -11.27 17.02 0.67
N ALA A 121 -11.12 18.10 1.42
CA ALA A 121 -9.85 18.81 1.46
C ALA A 121 -8.79 17.94 2.15
N VAL A 122 -7.65 17.80 1.50
CA VAL A 122 -6.42 17.19 2.02
C VAL A 122 -5.27 18.17 1.83
N ALA A 123 -4.03 17.78 2.19
CA ALA A 123 -2.91 18.73 2.23
C ALA A 123 -2.61 19.36 0.86
N ASP A 124 -2.74 18.59 -0.22
CA ASP A 124 -2.39 19.01 -1.58
C ASP A 124 -3.56 18.99 -2.59
N VAL A 125 -4.77 18.66 -2.14
CA VAL A 125 -5.99 18.70 -2.98
C VAL A 125 -7.11 19.43 -2.24
N PRO A 126 -7.70 20.49 -2.82
CA PRO A 126 -8.79 21.22 -2.19
C PRO A 126 -10.10 20.42 -2.22
N ALA A 127 -10.99 20.73 -1.27
CA ALA A 127 -12.36 20.21 -1.29
C ALA A 127 -13.06 20.61 -2.60
N SER A 128 -13.59 19.64 -3.32
CA SER A 128 -14.18 19.86 -4.64
C SER A 128 -15.17 18.76 -5.02
N VAL A 129 -15.91 18.99 -6.11
CA VAL A 129 -16.59 17.91 -6.83
C VAL A 129 -15.66 17.48 -7.95
N SER A 130 -15.04 16.30 -7.82
CA SER A 130 -14.08 15.78 -8.79
C SER A 130 -14.72 15.32 -10.10
N GLY A 131 -16.04 15.13 -10.07
CA GLY A 131 -16.89 14.82 -11.21
C GLY A 131 -18.20 14.21 -10.76
N TYR A 132 -18.85 13.50 -11.66
CA TYR A 132 -20.15 12.89 -11.44
C TYR A 132 -20.12 11.42 -11.81
N ARG A 133 -20.76 10.60 -10.96
CA ARG A 133 -21.04 9.18 -11.23
C ARG A 133 -22.51 9.01 -11.58
N VAL A 134 -22.84 7.94 -12.31
CA VAL A 134 -24.23 7.57 -12.64
C VAL A 134 -24.54 6.23 -12.00
N ARG A 135 -25.66 6.15 -11.28
CA ARG A 135 -26.15 4.90 -10.68
C ARG A 135 -27.61 4.67 -11.02
N LEU A 136 -28.04 3.41 -11.10
CA LEU A 136 -29.47 3.12 -11.06
C LEU A 136 -30.05 3.60 -9.73
N THR A 137 -31.27 4.14 -9.78
CA THR A 137 -31.99 4.61 -8.58
C THR A 137 -32.42 3.45 -7.66
N ALA A 138 -32.49 2.22 -8.20
CA ALA A 138 -32.81 1.03 -7.45
C ALA A 138 -31.60 0.55 -6.62
N GLY A 139 -31.84 0.26 -5.35
CA GLY A 139 -30.96 -0.56 -4.52
C GLY A 139 -31.35 -2.03 -4.60
N TYR A 140 -30.36 -2.91 -4.46
CA TYR A 140 -30.51 -4.36 -4.56
C TYR A 140 -30.08 -5.02 -3.24
N PRO A 141 -30.85 -5.98 -2.71
CA PRO A 141 -30.54 -6.60 -1.41
C PRO A 141 -29.37 -7.59 -1.48
N THR A 142 -29.06 -8.13 -2.67
CA THR A 142 -27.96 -9.09 -2.84
C THR A 142 -27.10 -8.75 -4.05
N GLN A 143 -25.88 -9.28 -4.08
CA GLN A 143 -24.99 -9.12 -5.20
C GLN A 143 -25.55 -9.77 -6.47
N GLU A 144 -26.19 -10.94 -6.36
CA GLU A 144 -26.79 -11.63 -7.51
C GLU A 144 -27.89 -10.79 -8.16
N ALA A 145 -28.71 -10.11 -7.35
CA ALA A 145 -29.75 -9.22 -7.86
C ALA A 145 -29.15 -8.00 -8.60
N ALA A 146 -28.09 -7.40 -8.06
CA ALA A 146 -27.37 -6.33 -8.75
C ALA A 146 -26.70 -6.81 -10.05
N ARG A 147 -26.07 -8.00 -10.03
CA ARG A 147 -25.45 -8.62 -11.21
C ARG A 147 -26.48 -8.92 -12.31
N ALA A 148 -27.69 -9.33 -11.94
CA ALA A 148 -28.78 -9.52 -12.90
C ALA A 148 -29.16 -8.19 -13.58
N ALA A 149 -29.23 -7.09 -12.82
CA ALA A 149 -29.47 -5.76 -13.39
C ALA A 149 -28.31 -5.28 -14.28
N VAL A 150 -27.06 -5.55 -13.91
CA VAL A 150 -25.88 -5.30 -14.76
C VAL A 150 -25.98 -6.08 -16.08
N ALA A 151 -26.39 -7.35 -16.04
CA ALA A 151 -26.56 -8.16 -17.24
C ALA A 151 -27.66 -7.58 -18.16
N ALA A 152 -28.77 -7.11 -17.60
CA ALA A 152 -29.83 -6.43 -18.36
C ALA A 152 -29.34 -5.15 -19.04
N LEU A 153 -28.56 -4.32 -18.33
CA LEU A 153 -27.93 -3.11 -18.88
C LEU A 153 -26.97 -3.43 -20.03
N ARG A 154 -26.13 -4.47 -19.87
CA ARG A 154 -25.22 -4.93 -20.93
C ARG A 154 -25.98 -5.41 -22.16
N GLY A 155 -27.08 -6.14 -21.98
CA GLY A 155 -27.97 -6.52 -23.07
C GLY A 155 -28.59 -5.34 -23.81
N ALA A 156 -28.75 -4.20 -23.14
CA ALA A 156 -29.21 -2.93 -23.70
C ALA A 156 -28.08 -2.01 -24.20
N GLY A 157 -26.83 -2.48 -24.22
CA GLY A 157 -25.68 -1.73 -24.74
C GLY A 157 -25.04 -0.74 -23.75
N PHE A 158 -25.30 -0.88 -22.45
CA PHE A 158 -24.67 -0.08 -21.40
C PHE A 158 -23.60 -0.87 -20.66
N SER A 159 -22.48 -0.21 -20.34
CA SER A 159 -21.45 -0.77 -19.47
C SER A 159 -21.71 -0.39 -18.01
N ALA A 160 -21.71 -1.39 -17.14
CA ALA A 160 -22.05 -1.24 -15.72
C ALA A 160 -21.32 -2.26 -14.84
N ARG A 161 -21.25 -1.97 -13.55
CA ARG A 161 -20.77 -2.86 -12.48
C ARG A 161 -21.74 -2.86 -11.30
N ASP A 162 -21.80 -3.99 -10.60
CA ASP A 162 -22.36 -4.05 -9.26
C ASP A 162 -21.36 -3.47 -8.26
N TRP A 163 -21.88 -2.81 -7.22
CA TRP A 163 -21.07 -2.16 -6.20
C TRP A 163 -21.80 -2.24 -4.85
N TYR A 164 -21.10 -2.58 -3.77
CA TYR A 164 -21.69 -2.53 -2.44
C TYR A 164 -21.58 -1.10 -1.90
N ARG A 165 -22.72 -0.49 -1.54
CA ARG A 165 -22.76 0.93 -1.12
C ARG A 165 -21.85 1.22 0.09
N GLY A 166 -21.65 0.23 0.97
CA GLY A 166 -20.75 0.30 2.11
C GLY A 166 -19.31 0.66 1.77
N TRP A 167 -18.88 0.44 0.53
CA TRP A 167 -17.53 0.78 0.05
C TRP A 167 -17.41 2.22 -0.47
N ASP A 168 -18.49 3.01 -0.48
CA ASP A 168 -18.39 4.45 -0.71
C ASP A 168 -17.70 5.11 0.49
N GLY A 169 -16.58 5.79 0.28
CA GLY A 169 -15.91 6.52 1.37
C GLY A 169 -16.76 7.68 1.87
N GLY A 170 -16.64 7.95 3.17
CA GLY A 170 -17.46 8.96 3.85
C GLY A 170 -18.95 8.60 3.96
N SER A 171 -19.34 7.37 3.62
CA SER A 171 -20.70 6.90 3.90
C SER A 171 -20.93 6.78 5.41
N THR A 172 -22.19 6.93 5.83
CA THR A 172 -22.62 6.74 7.22
C THR A 172 -22.92 5.28 7.55
N ASP A 173 -22.41 4.34 6.76
CA ASP A 173 -22.61 2.92 7.01
C ASP A 173 -21.92 2.53 8.33
N VAL A 174 -22.48 1.53 9.00
CA VAL A 174 -22.20 1.23 10.41
C VAL A 174 -21.12 0.17 10.60
N GLY A 175 -20.40 -0.20 9.53
CA GLY A 175 -19.36 -1.21 9.54
C GLY A 175 -19.76 -2.51 8.84
N ARG A 176 -19.05 -3.61 9.10
CA ARG A 176 -17.96 -3.77 10.07
C ARG A 176 -16.59 -3.34 9.50
N TRP A 177 -15.70 -2.93 10.40
CA TRP A 177 -14.27 -2.80 10.15
C TRP A 177 -13.49 -3.71 11.11
N THR A 178 -12.59 -4.51 10.56
CA THR A 178 -11.55 -5.23 11.30
C THR A 178 -10.20 -4.59 10.99
N VAL A 179 -9.56 -4.05 12.04
CA VAL A 179 -8.26 -3.37 11.99
C VAL A 179 -7.27 -4.17 12.83
N ASN A 180 -6.21 -4.68 12.22
CA ASN A 180 -5.12 -5.35 12.92
C ASN A 180 -3.94 -4.38 13.08
N VAL A 181 -3.47 -4.21 14.31
CA VAL A 181 -2.42 -3.25 14.66
C VAL A 181 -1.26 -3.99 15.31
N LEU A 182 -0.12 -4.04 14.64
CA LEU A 182 1.14 -4.53 15.21
C LEU A 182 1.95 -3.34 15.72
N THR A 183 2.26 -3.33 17.02
CA THR A 183 3.06 -2.27 17.67
C THR A 183 4.36 -2.84 18.18
N ILE A 184 5.47 -2.18 17.82
CA ILE A 184 6.83 -2.52 18.22
C ILE A 184 7.39 -1.36 19.07
N ASP A 185 7.60 -1.58 20.36
CA ASP A 185 8.22 -0.62 21.28
C ASP A 185 9.73 -0.85 21.39
N PRO A 186 10.56 0.03 20.80
CA PRO A 186 12.01 -0.15 20.79
C PRO A 186 12.66 0.01 22.16
N ARG A 187 11.92 0.38 23.22
CA ARG A 187 12.48 0.44 24.58
C ARG A 187 12.73 -0.95 25.15
N THR A 188 11.88 -1.91 24.81
CA THR A 188 11.91 -3.27 25.36
C THR A 188 12.10 -4.34 24.29
N PHE A 189 11.92 -3.99 23.02
CA PHE A 189 12.19 -4.88 21.90
C PHE A 189 13.70 -5.22 21.82
N ASP A 190 14.00 -6.50 21.67
CA ASP A 190 15.34 -7.07 21.55
C ASP A 190 15.50 -8.01 20.34
N GLY A 191 14.48 -8.08 19.47
CA GLY A 191 14.49 -8.84 18.21
C GLY A 191 14.97 -8.00 17.02
N GLU A 192 14.54 -8.40 15.83
CA GLU A 192 14.85 -7.74 14.57
C GLU A 192 13.59 -7.24 13.84
N LEU A 193 13.57 -5.96 13.48
CA LEU A 193 12.58 -5.34 12.62
C LEU A 193 13.20 -5.00 11.26
N GLY A 194 12.68 -5.59 10.19
CA GLY A 194 13.23 -5.41 8.86
C GLY A 194 12.19 -5.52 7.76
N ALA A 195 12.67 -5.50 6.53
CA ALA A 195 11.89 -5.85 5.36
C ALA A 195 12.66 -6.86 4.50
N SER A 196 11.95 -7.61 3.67
CA SER A 196 12.53 -8.55 2.71
C SER A 196 11.69 -8.59 1.44
N TYR A 197 12.33 -8.79 0.30
CA TYR A 197 11.69 -9.09 -0.98
C TYR A 197 11.65 -10.60 -1.30
N GLY A 198 12.13 -11.45 -0.38
CA GLY A 198 12.22 -12.89 -0.62
C GLY A 198 13.44 -13.29 -1.45
N PRO A 199 13.33 -14.33 -2.30
CA PRO A 199 14.46 -14.89 -3.04
C PRO A 199 15.05 -13.95 -4.10
N ASP A 200 14.21 -13.24 -4.85
CA ASP A 200 14.60 -12.32 -5.92
C ASP A 200 13.50 -11.29 -6.24
N LEU A 201 13.76 -10.37 -7.18
CA LEU A 201 12.82 -9.30 -7.58
C LEU A 201 12.04 -9.65 -8.85
N THR A 202 12.16 -10.88 -9.37
CA THR A 202 11.48 -11.34 -10.59
C THR A 202 10.24 -12.19 -10.34
N ASP A 203 10.08 -12.69 -9.13
CA ASP A 203 8.91 -13.44 -8.69
C ASP A 203 8.19 -12.72 -7.53
N ARG A 204 7.08 -13.31 -7.09
CA ARG A 204 6.25 -12.79 -6.00
C ARG A 204 5.82 -13.93 -5.10
N GLU A 205 5.73 -13.63 -3.83
CA GLU A 205 5.38 -14.58 -2.78
C GLU A 205 4.28 -13.99 -1.90
N SER A 206 3.45 -14.84 -1.32
CA SER A 206 2.48 -14.40 -0.33
C SER A 206 3.17 -13.84 0.93
N VAL A 207 2.48 -12.99 1.69
CA VAL A 207 2.99 -12.51 2.99
C VAL A 207 3.26 -13.69 3.91
N SER A 208 2.41 -14.72 3.89
CA SER A 208 2.61 -15.98 4.61
C SER A 208 3.92 -16.69 4.24
N GLU A 209 4.26 -16.78 2.95
CA GLU A 209 5.51 -17.40 2.49
C GLU A 209 6.73 -16.55 2.90
N LEU A 210 6.69 -15.24 2.66
CA LEU A 210 7.79 -14.33 3.02
C LEU A 210 8.00 -14.26 4.54
N ALA A 211 6.91 -14.29 5.32
CA ALA A 211 6.99 -14.34 6.78
C ALA A 211 7.64 -15.64 7.25
N ALA A 212 7.28 -16.78 6.66
CA ALA A 212 7.88 -18.06 7.00
C ALA A 212 9.36 -18.13 6.63
N GLU A 213 9.74 -17.60 5.45
CA GLU A 213 11.13 -17.51 5.00
C GLU A 213 11.97 -16.62 5.92
N ALA A 214 11.44 -15.47 6.34
CA ALA A 214 12.10 -14.57 7.27
C ALA A 214 12.18 -15.15 8.71
N GLY A 215 11.43 -16.21 9.02
CA GLY A 215 11.27 -16.72 10.39
C GLY A 215 10.54 -15.71 11.28
N ALA A 216 9.59 -14.99 10.72
CA ALA A 216 8.90 -13.88 11.38
C ALA A 216 7.94 -14.35 12.47
N LEU A 217 7.93 -13.63 13.59
CA LEU A 217 6.89 -13.68 14.60
C LEU A 217 5.60 -13.04 14.08
N ALA A 218 5.73 -11.93 13.37
CA ALA A 218 4.64 -11.28 12.66
C ALA A 218 5.15 -10.53 11.43
N ALA A 219 4.27 -10.33 10.45
CA ALA A 219 4.62 -9.68 9.20
C ALA A 219 3.39 -9.03 8.52
N VAL A 220 3.63 -7.99 7.71
CA VAL A 220 2.63 -7.37 6.83
C VAL A 220 3.20 -7.16 5.44
N ASN A 221 2.36 -7.10 4.42
CA ASN A 221 2.80 -6.66 3.09
C ASN A 221 3.42 -5.26 3.16
N ALA A 222 4.38 -4.98 2.27
CA ALA A 222 5.14 -3.74 2.29
C ALA A 222 4.77 -2.80 1.12
N GLY A 223 5.74 -2.44 0.28
CA GLY A 223 5.61 -1.38 -0.68
C GLY A 223 4.84 -1.76 -1.95
N PHE A 224 4.72 -0.77 -2.84
CA PHE A 224 4.20 -1.03 -4.18
C PHE A 224 5.22 -1.80 -5.01
N PHE A 225 4.71 -2.61 -5.92
CA PHE A 225 5.53 -3.47 -6.77
C PHE A 225 4.91 -3.62 -8.17
N VAL A 226 5.66 -4.20 -9.09
CA VAL A 226 5.17 -4.59 -10.41
C VAL A 226 4.35 -5.87 -10.28
N LEU A 227 3.05 -5.76 -10.53
CA LEU A 227 2.11 -6.89 -10.51
C LEU A 227 2.01 -7.61 -11.86
N ASP A 228 1.99 -6.83 -12.95
CA ASP A 228 1.76 -7.30 -14.32
C ASP A 228 3.12 -7.46 -15.04
N PRO A 229 3.46 -8.65 -15.57
CA PRO A 229 4.70 -8.84 -16.31
C PRO A 229 4.83 -7.97 -17.57
N ALA A 230 3.74 -7.41 -18.09
CA ALA A 230 3.79 -6.41 -19.17
C ALA A 230 4.36 -5.06 -18.70
N ALA A 231 4.40 -4.81 -17.40
CA ALA A 231 4.88 -3.59 -16.78
C ALA A 231 6.30 -3.69 -16.18
N GLY A 232 6.93 -4.86 -16.23
CA GLY A 232 8.27 -5.10 -15.65
C GLY A 232 8.41 -6.53 -15.14
N ALA A 233 9.42 -6.77 -14.31
CA ALA A 233 9.58 -8.04 -13.63
C ALA A 233 8.58 -8.12 -12.45
N PRO A 234 7.75 -9.17 -12.34
CA PRO A 234 6.86 -9.31 -11.19
C PRO A 234 7.64 -9.27 -9.88
N GLY A 235 7.20 -8.52 -8.88
CA GLY A 235 7.91 -8.39 -7.60
C GLY A 235 8.87 -7.21 -7.49
N ASP A 236 9.31 -6.67 -8.62
CA ASP A 236 10.15 -5.46 -8.69
C ASP A 236 9.50 -4.28 -7.93
N PRO A 237 10.19 -3.69 -6.93
CA PRO A 237 9.66 -2.58 -6.16
C PRO A 237 9.41 -1.35 -7.04
N ALA A 238 8.17 -0.85 -7.02
CA ALA A 238 7.75 0.32 -7.78
C ALA A 238 7.95 1.61 -6.97
N GLY A 239 9.18 1.80 -6.51
CA GLY A 239 9.66 2.89 -5.67
C GLY A 239 10.83 2.45 -4.78
N ALA A 240 11.42 3.40 -4.05
CA ALA A 240 12.69 3.19 -3.36
C ALA A 240 12.62 2.01 -2.37
N ALA A 241 13.55 1.08 -2.54
CA ALA A 241 13.62 -0.12 -1.73
C ALA A 241 15.05 -0.39 -1.27
N VAL A 242 15.22 -0.55 0.03
CA VAL A 242 16.48 -0.94 0.68
C VAL A 242 16.21 -2.09 1.63
N TYR A 243 17.03 -3.13 1.59
CA TYR A 243 16.90 -4.29 2.46
C TYR A 243 18.25 -4.61 3.09
N ASP A 244 18.34 -4.53 4.42
CA ASP A 244 19.60 -4.65 5.17
C ASP A 244 20.75 -3.80 4.60
N GLY A 245 20.44 -2.55 4.24
CA GLY A 245 21.40 -1.60 3.66
C GLY A 245 21.60 -1.72 2.15
N ASP A 246 21.14 -2.79 1.51
CA ASP A 246 21.26 -2.98 0.06
C ASP A 246 20.14 -2.25 -0.68
N LEU A 247 20.50 -1.20 -1.44
CA LEU A 247 19.59 -0.47 -2.31
C LEU A 247 19.33 -1.28 -3.58
N VAL A 248 18.08 -1.67 -3.77
CA VAL A 248 17.65 -2.49 -4.92
C VAL A 248 16.62 -1.80 -5.81
N SER A 249 16.08 -0.64 -5.44
CA SER A 249 15.22 0.13 -6.34
C SER A 249 15.31 1.63 -6.03
N GLU A 250 15.24 2.45 -7.07
CA GLU A 250 15.22 3.91 -6.98
C GLU A 250 13.82 4.47 -6.62
N PRO A 251 13.72 5.71 -6.11
CA PRO A 251 12.43 6.30 -5.79
C PRO A 251 11.62 6.68 -7.03
N VAL A 252 10.29 6.55 -6.91
CA VAL A 252 9.33 7.21 -7.79
C VAL A 252 9.20 8.67 -7.35
N GLY A 253 9.81 9.59 -8.09
CA GLY A 253 9.89 11.01 -7.74
C GLY A 253 10.44 11.22 -6.32
N ASP A 254 9.67 11.91 -5.48
CA ASP A 254 9.99 12.13 -4.06
C ASP A 254 8.94 11.52 -3.11
N ARG A 255 8.29 10.43 -3.54
CA ARG A 255 7.29 9.70 -2.73
C ARG A 255 7.84 9.38 -1.33
N PRO A 256 6.99 9.45 -0.30
CA PRO A 256 7.42 9.09 1.04
C PRO A 256 7.76 7.60 1.12
N VAL A 257 8.68 7.26 2.01
CA VAL A 257 9.10 5.89 2.31
C VAL A 257 9.05 5.67 3.82
N LEU A 258 8.79 4.42 4.21
CA LEU A 258 9.00 3.99 5.59
C LEU A 258 10.47 3.59 5.77
N VAL A 259 11.14 4.20 6.73
CA VAL A 259 12.49 3.80 7.14
C VAL A 259 12.38 2.95 8.40
N LEU A 260 12.99 1.77 8.35
CA LEU A 260 13.06 0.81 9.45
C LEU A 260 14.52 0.59 9.83
N ARG A 261 14.73 0.23 11.09
CA ARG A 261 16.01 -0.25 11.60
C ARG A 261 15.78 -1.55 12.35
N ASP A 262 16.74 -2.45 12.25
CA ASP A 262 16.78 -3.74 12.94
C ASP A 262 16.40 -3.65 14.42
N ASP A 263 16.93 -2.66 15.14
CA ASP A 263 16.66 -2.40 16.56
C ASP A 263 15.31 -1.71 16.85
N ALA A 264 14.48 -1.52 15.82
CA ALA A 264 13.24 -0.75 15.80
C ALA A 264 13.37 0.72 16.26
N ARG A 265 14.59 1.23 16.48
CA ARG A 265 14.80 2.62 16.91
C ARG A 265 14.81 3.53 15.70
N ARG A 266 14.19 4.70 15.89
CA ARG A 266 14.22 5.80 14.91
C ARG A 266 13.60 5.40 13.56
N SER A 267 12.66 4.46 13.54
CA SER A 267 11.77 4.33 12.39
C SER A 267 11.16 5.70 12.07
N ASP A 268 10.92 5.96 10.80
CA ASP A 268 10.59 7.31 10.33
C ASP A 268 9.84 7.26 9.00
N VAL A 269 9.13 8.33 8.67
CA VAL A 269 8.54 8.54 7.35
C VAL A 269 9.25 9.71 6.70
N VAL A 270 9.97 9.45 5.62
CA VAL A 270 10.80 10.48 4.97
C VAL A 270 10.54 10.53 3.48
N ARG A 271 10.86 11.65 2.86
CA ARG A 271 10.93 11.77 1.39
C ARG A 271 12.39 11.67 0.97
N PRO A 272 12.82 10.55 0.35
CA PRO A 272 14.22 10.32 0.08
C PRO A 272 14.69 11.12 -1.14
N THR A 273 16.00 11.32 -1.24
CA THR A 273 16.67 11.77 -2.44
C THR A 273 17.65 10.71 -2.91
N TRP A 274 17.60 10.39 -4.19
CA TRP A 274 18.46 9.41 -4.82
C TRP A 274 19.42 10.04 -5.84
N GLN A 275 20.62 9.47 -5.93
CA GLN A 275 21.54 9.74 -7.02
C GLN A 275 22.21 8.43 -7.45
N GLY A 276 22.15 8.13 -8.74
CA GLY A 276 22.88 7.03 -9.36
C GLY A 276 23.84 7.54 -10.42
N SER A 277 25.05 6.97 -10.46
CA SER A 277 26.03 7.25 -11.51
C SER A 277 26.88 6.04 -11.85
N VAL A 278 27.23 5.94 -13.13
CA VAL A 278 28.26 5.03 -13.62
C VAL A 278 29.40 5.84 -14.20
N THR A 279 30.61 5.51 -13.77
CA THR A 279 31.84 6.11 -14.27
C THR A 279 32.67 5.05 -15.00
N VAL A 280 32.91 5.26 -16.29
CA VAL A 280 33.78 4.43 -17.11
C VAL A 280 35.16 5.06 -17.16
N ASP A 281 36.16 4.40 -16.56
CA ASP A 281 37.58 4.74 -16.67
C ASP A 281 38.25 3.77 -17.65
N GLY A 282 38.52 4.26 -18.86
CA GLY A 282 39.00 3.43 -19.98
C GLY A 282 39.58 4.23 -21.13
N ARG A 283 39.91 3.55 -22.23
CA ARG A 283 40.33 4.23 -23.47
C ARG A 283 39.08 4.78 -24.17
N THR A 284 38.79 6.07 -23.97
CA THR A 284 37.72 6.77 -24.71
C THR A 284 38.06 6.94 -26.19
N ARG A 285 39.35 6.86 -26.56
CA ARG A 285 39.92 6.80 -27.92
C ARG A 285 41.26 6.02 -27.90
N PRO A 286 41.81 5.56 -29.05
CA PRO A 286 43.11 4.88 -29.10
C PRO A 286 44.27 5.63 -28.43
N SER A 287 44.19 6.96 -28.31
CA SER A 287 45.22 7.85 -27.76
C SER A 287 44.81 8.67 -26.52
N GLN A 288 43.59 8.51 -25.99
CA GLN A 288 43.15 9.23 -24.78
C GLN A 288 42.47 8.26 -23.81
N ARG A 289 43.09 8.11 -22.63
CA ARG A 289 42.45 7.55 -21.44
C ARG A 289 41.64 8.67 -20.80
N GLY A 290 40.35 8.47 -20.63
CA GLY A 290 39.44 9.48 -20.12
C GLY A 290 38.39 8.85 -19.20
N GLU A 291 37.91 9.62 -18.24
CA GLU A 291 36.83 9.24 -17.36
C GLU A 291 35.53 9.84 -17.91
N ARG A 292 34.53 9.00 -18.19
CA ARG A 292 33.17 9.44 -18.52
C ARG A 292 32.24 9.05 -17.39
N THR A 293 31.50 10.01 -16.84
CA THR A 293 30.47 9.75 -15.84
C THR A 293 29.11 10.06 -16.43
N SER A 294 28.18 9.13 -16.27
CA SER A 294 26.78 9.24 -16.68
C SER A 294 25.87 8.96 -15.50
N ARG A 295 24.69 9.60 -15.48
CA ARG A 295 23.65 9.35 -14.47
C ARG A 295 22.99 8.00 -14.75
N LEU A 296 22.69 7.22 -13.71
CA LEU A 296 21.81 6.05 -13.85
C LEU A 296 20.35 6.51 -13.84
N ASP A 297 19.48 5.76 -14.49
CA ASP A 297 18.02 5.97 -14.43
C ASP A 297 17.36 5.07 -13.38
N GLY A 298 17.97 3.91 -13.09
CA GLY A 298 17.44 3.02 -12.06
C GLY A 298 18.42 1.94 -11.59
N GLN A 299 17.91 1.12 -10.67
CA GLN A 299 18.57 -0.01 -10.03
C GLN A 299 17.63 -1.22 -10.10
N ASP A 300 18.16 -2.37 -10.50
CA ASP A 300 17.49 -3.69 -10.48
C ASP A 300 16.03 -3.68 -10.98
N ARG A 301 15.75 -2.99 -12.09
CA ARG A 301 14.44 -3.02 -12.78
C ARG A 301 14.55 -3.21 -14.28
N VAL A 302 13.46 -3.60 -14.94
CA VAL A 302 13.45 -3.80 -16.40
C VAL A 302 13.61 -2.46 -17.15
N PRO A 303 14.68 -2.26 -17.95
CA PRO A 303 14.85 -1.03 -18.71
C PRO A 303 13.83 -0.93 -19.84
N GLY A 304 13.27 0.25 -20.03
CA GLY A 304 12.15 0.54 -20.92
C GLY A 304 10.83 0.75 -20.17
N LEU A 305 10.71 0.23 -18.94
CA LEU A 305 9.47 0.16 -18.20
C LEU A 305 9.65 0.81 -16.82
N VAL A 306 8.95 1.92 -16.60
CA VAL A 306 9.01 2.68 -15.35
C VAL A 306 7.65 2.62 -14.66
N ARG A 307 7.48 1.61 -13.81
CA ARG A 307 6.24 1.42 -13.06
C ARG A 307 6.01 2.57 -12.10
N ASN A 308 4.79 3.10 -12.10
CA ASN A 308 4.36 4.31 -11.41
C ASN A 308 4.97 5.63 -11.92
N CYS A 309 5.70 5.61 -13.04
CA CYS A 309 6.41 6.78 -13.58
C CYS A 309 7.37 7.41 -12.54
N GLY A 310 7.69 8.69 -12.66
CA GLY A 310 8.50 9.39 -11.66
C GLY A 310 10.01 9.28 -11.84
N GLY A 311 10.46 8.73 -12.97
CA GLY A 311 11.86 8.62 -13.39
C GLY A 311 12.37 9.91 -14.04
N THR A 312 13.29 9.79 -15.00
CA THR A 312 13.88 10.93 -15.70
C THR A 312 13.92 10.65 -17.19
N GLY A 313 13.26 11.48 -18.00
CA GLY A 313 13.12 11.23 -19.44
C GLY A 313 11.88 10.40 -19.79
N ASP A 314 11.04 10.10 -18.81
CA ASP A 314 9.90 9.22 -18.90
C ASP A 314 8.80 9.80 -19.80
N GLN A 315 8.17 8.95 -20.59
CA GLN A 315 6.95 9.27 -21.33
C GLN A 315 5.73 8.54 -20.75
N PRO A 316 4.58 9.22 -20.61
CA PRO A 316 4.33 10.61 -21.00
C PRO A 316 4.76 11.67 -19.96
N THR A 317 5.31 11.26 -18.81
CA THR A 317 5.66 12.20 -17.74
C THR A 317 6.75 11.69 -16.80
N ASP A 318 7.60 12.61 -16.33
CA ASP A 318 8.53 12.40 -15.22
C ASP A 318 7.87 12.52 -13.84
N LEU A 319 6.56 12.80 -13.77
CA LEU A 319 5.85 12.91 -12.50
C LEU A 319 5.36 11.53 -12.03
N PRO A 320 5.31 11.29 -10.71
CA PRO A 320 4.64 10.11 -10.18
C PRO A 320 3.20 10.00 -10.69
N LEU A 321 2.86 8.85 -11.25
CA LEU A 321 1.49 8.48 -11.63
C LEU A 321 1.26 7.04 -11.22
N HIS A 322 0.61 6.85 -10.07
CA HIS A 322 0.32 5.54 -9.53
C HIS A 322 -0.52 4.73 -10.52
N ASP A 323 -0.20 3.44 -10.61
CA ASP A 323 -0.80 2.50 -11.54
C ASP A 323 -0.60 2.78 -13.05
N VAL A 324 0.32 3.68 -13.42
CA VAL A 324 0.75 3.88 -14.82
C VAL A 324 2.15 3.30 -15.01
N THR A 325 2.43 2.70 -16.15
CA THR A 325 3.80 2.36 -16.54
C THR A 325 4.24 3.35 -17.61
N CYS A 326 5.17 4.23 -17.26
CA CYS A 326 5.83 5.09 -18.22
C CYS A 326 6.91 4.32 -18.98
N THR A 327 7.32 4.87 -20.12
CA THR A 327 8.36 4.27 -20.96
C THR A 327 9.52 5.21 -21.17
N ASP A 328 10.74 4.66 -21.21
CA ASP A 328 11.95 5.35 -21.63
C ASP A 328 12.82 4.44 -22.49
N ASP A 329 13.00 4.80 -23.76
CA ASP A 329 13.77 3.99 -24.71
C ASP A 329 15.29 4.05 -24.44
N GLY A 330 15.79 5.06 -23.72
CA GLY A 330 17.20 5.35 -23.53
C GLY A 330 17.60 5.44 -22.06
N GLU A 331 17.99 4.32 -21.47
CA GLU A 331 18.30 4.21 -20.04
C GLU A 331 19.69 3.63 -19.76
N LEU A 332 20.23 3.93 -18.58
CA LEU A 332 21.31 3.25 -17.89
C LEU A 332 20.80 2.70 -16.56
N VAL A 333 20.61 1.38 -16.47
CA VAL A 333 20.13 0.71 -15.26
C VAL A 333 21.24 -0.18 -14.69
N ALA A 334 21.53 -0.04 -13.40
CA ALA A 334 22.50 -0.88 -12.72
C ALA A 334 21.83 -2.14 -12.16
N PHE A 335 22.55 -3.26 -12.20
CA PHE A 335 22.07 -4.53 -11.68
C PHE A 335 23.04 -5.16 -10.66
N SER A 336 22.45 -5.82 -9.69
CA SER A 336 23.07 -6.71 -8.72
C SER A 336 22.51 -8.13 -8.90
N THR A 337 22.97 -9.05 -8.07
CA THR A 337 22.39 -10.41 -8.01
C THR A 337 21.01 -10.45 -7.36
N ALA A 338 20.54 -9.34 -6.75
CA ALA A 338 19.21 -9.27 -6.14
C ALA A 338 18.09 -9.35 -7.17
N PHE A 339 18.30 -8.82 -8.39
CA PHE A 339 17.27 -8.80 -9.42
C PHE A 339 16.68 -10.17 -9.69
N GLY A 340 17.54 -11.16 -9.91
CA GLY A 340 17.15 -12.53 -10.23
C GLY A 340 18.28 -13.31 -10.90
N PRO A 341 18.00 -14.53 -11.40
CA PRO A 341 19.03 -15.41 -11.96
C PRO A 341 19.71 -14.85 -13.21
N THR A 342 19.02 -13.98 -13.96
CA THR A 342 19.55 -13.27 -15.12
C THR A 342 18.99 -11.86 -15.17
N THR A 343 19.83 -10.89 -15.58
CA THR A 343 19.36 -9.53 -15.89
C THR A 343 18.42 -9.52 -17.11
N PRO A 344 17.61 -8.46 -17.32
CA PRO A 344 16.65 -8.38 -18.42
C PRO A 344 17.31 -8.53 -19.78
N SER A 345 16.72 -9.36 -20.65
CA SER A 345 17.22 -9.54 -22.02
C SER A 345 16.65 -8.51 -22.98
N GLY A 346 17.42 -8.14 -24.02
CA GLY A 346 16.94 -7.22 -25.03
C GLY A 346 18.03 -6.51 -25.82
N PRO A 347 17.65 -5.61 -26.75
CA PRO A 347 18.60 -4.75 -27.45
C PRO A 347 19.28 -3.80 -26.47
N GLY A 348 20.53 -3.43 -26.76
CA GLY A 348 21.34 -2.57 -25.92
C GLY A 348 22.65 -3.23 -25.54
N ARG A 349 23.41 -2.59 -24.64
CA ARG A 349 24.72 -3.07 -24.19
C ARG A 349 24.65 -3.42 -22.71
N GLU A 350 25.39 -4.44 -22.29
CA GLU A 350 25.56 -4.77 -20.89
C GLU A 350 27.04 -4.94 -20.55
N VAL A 351 27.48 -4.30 -19.47
CA VAL A 351 28.85 -4.40 -18.97
C VAL A 351 28.84 -4.93 -17.55
N VAL A 352 29.46 -6.09 -17.36
CA VAL A 352 29.56 -6.75 -16.04
C VAL A 352 30.92 -6.43 -15.43
N VAL A 353 30.93 -6.13 -14.13
CA VAL A 353 32.12 -5.90 -13.32
C VAL A 353 32.24 -6.85 -12.14
N ASP A 354 33.47 -7.08 -11.69
CA ASP A 354 33.75 -7.69 -10.38
C ASP A 354 33.59 -6.66 -9.24
N GLY A 355 33.68 -7.12 -7.99
CA GLY A 355 33.62 -6.27 -6.79
C GLY A 355 34.74 -5.21 -6.68
N ARG A 356 35.74 -5.21 -7.58
CA ARG A 356 36.76 -4.16 -7.68
C ARG A 356 36.51 -3.20 -8.86
N GLY A 357 35.34 -3.29 -9.50
CA GLY A 357 34.96 -2.50 -10.65
C GLY A 357 35.73 -2.84 -11.93
N ARG A 358 36.39 -3.99 -12.02
CA ARG A 358 37.06 -4.42 -13.26
C ARG A 358 36.02 -5.04 -14.17
N VAL A 359 35.99 -4.62 -15.43
CA VAL A 359 35.12 -5.25 -16.42
C VAL A 359 35.48 -6.73 -16.52
N VAL A 360 34.49 -7.62 -16.42
CA VAL A 360 34.61 -9.07 -16.60
C VAL A 360 33.86 -9.56 -17.85
N ARG A 361 32.87 -8.79 -18.33
CA ARG A 361 32.14 -9.07 -19.57
C ARG A 361 31.64 -7.77 -20.20
N VAL A 362 31.62 -7.75 -21.52
CA VAL A 362 30.93 -6.73 -22.33
C VAL A 362 30.09 -7.50 -23.34
N ALA A 363 28.79 -7.22 -23.37
CA ALA A 363 27.85 -7.83 -24.29
C ALA A 363 27.14 -6.73 -25.10
N GLU A 364 27.01 -6.93 -26.42
CA GLU A 364 26.28 -6.04 -27.33
C GLU A 364 24.77 -6.34 -27.38
N GLN A 365 24.33 -7.26 -26.52
CA GLN A 365 22.93 -7.52 -26.19
C GLN A 365 22.84 -7.65 -24.67
N ARG A 366 21.70 -7.24 -24.12
CA ARG A 366 21.39 -7.34 -22.69
C ARG A 366 20.91 -8.73 -22.34
N GLY A 367 21.08 -9.11 -21.08
CA GLY A 367 20.61 -10.38 -20.51
C GLY A 367 21.78 -11.28 -20.14
N THR A 368 22.15 -11.27 -18.87
CA THR A 368 23.31 -12.01 -18.37
C THR A 368 23.06 -12.54 -16.96
N ALA A 369 23.46 -13.78 -16.70
CA ALA A 369 23.61 -14.30 -15.34
C ALA A 369 24.81 -13.63 -14.65
N LEU A 370 24.57 -13.06 -13.46
CA LEU A 370 25.59 -12.45 -12.62
C LEU A 370 26.07 -13.45 -11.58
N GLU A 371 27.39 -13.59 -11.44
CA GLU A 371 27.97 -14.38 -10.36
C GLU A 371 27.93 -13.59 -9.03
N PRO A 372 27.96 -14.26 -7.86
CA PRO A 372 28.04 -13.58 -6.58
C PRO A 372 29.15 -12.51 -6.52
N GLY A 373 28.79 -11.31 -6.08
CA GLY A 373 29.68 -10.15 -6.00
C GLY A 373 29.97 -9.47 -7.34
N GLN A 374 29.34 -9.89 -8.44
CA GLN A 374 29.29 -9.14 -9.69
C GLN A 374 28.15 -8.12 -9.67
N ARG A 375 28.33 -7.08 -10.47
CA ARG A 375 27.28 -6.13 -10.83
C ARG A 375 27.33 -5.87 -12.32
N SER A 376 26.25 -5.41 -12.92
CA SER A 376 26.27 -4.91 -14.29
C SER A 376 25.63 -3.54 -14.43
N VAL A 377 25.86 -2.93 -15.59
CA VAL A 377 25.05 -1.80 -16.07
C VAL A 377 24.53 -2.19 -17.44
N GLN A 378 23.23 -2.05 -17.63
CA GLN A 378 22.58 -2.16 -18.93
C GLN A 378 22.35 -0.77 -19.49
N ALA A 379 22.57 -0.63 -20.80
CA ALA A 379 22.33 0.60 -21.54
C ALA A 379 21.39 0.34 -22.72
N THR A 380 20.37 1.16 -22.90
CA THR A 380 19.41 1.10 -24.01
C THR A 380 19.43 2.37 -24.85
N GLY A 381 18.74 2.33 -26.00
CA GLY A 381 18.53 3.49 -26.86
C GLY A 381 19.81 4.23 -27.26
N ASP A 382 19.73 5.56 -27.22
CA ASP A 382 20.83 6.46 -27.50
C ASP A 382 21.90 6.48 -26.38
N ARG A 383 21.59 5.92 -25.20
CA ARG A 383 22.51 5.84 -24.06
C ARG A 383 23.53 4.69 -24.14
N VAL A 384 23.39 3.77 -25.09
CA VAL A 384 24.38 2.70 -25.36
C VAL A 384 25.81 3.26 -25.53
N GLN A 385 25.94 4.40 -26.19
CA GLN A 385 27.23 5.06 -26.42
C GLN A 385 27.90 5.59 -25.13
N GLU A 386 27.14 5.71 -24.05
CA GLU A 386 27.65 6.12 -22.73
C GLU A 386 28.42 5.01 -22.04
N LEU A 387 28.04 3.76 -22.30
CA LEU A 387 28.64 2.57 -21.74
C LEU A 387 29.74 1.99 -22.65
N ALA A 388 30.56 2.87 -23.21
CA ALA A 388 31.68 2.52 -24.08
C ALA A 388 32.88 1.94 -23.28
N ALA A 389 32.71 0.73 -22.76
CA ALA A 389 33.73 0.01 -21.99
C ALA A 389 34.27 -1.21 -22.75
N ASP A 390 35.50 -1.59 -22.44
CA ASP A 390 36.15 -2.82 -22.90
C ASP A 390 36.72 -3.63 -21.72
N ARG A 391 37.32 -4.79 -21.99
CA ARG A 391 37.91 -5.66 -20.95
C ARG A 391 39.08 -5.02 -20.18
N THR A 392 39.63 -3.90 -20.66
CA THR A 392 40.72 -3.15 -20.01
C THR A 392 40.21 -1.98 -19.16
N SER A 393 38.92 -1.66 -19.29
CA SER A 393 38.26 -0.57 -18.60
C SER A 393 37.91 -0.94 -17.15
N ARG A 394 37.64 0.09 -16.35
CA ARG A 394 37.03 -0.03 -15.02
C ARG A 394 35.73 0.74 -14.98
N LEU A 395 34.73 0.16 -14.33
CA LEU A 395 33.45 0.81 -14.07
C LEU A 395 33.29 1.03 -12.57
N ARG A 396 32.92 2.26 -12.21
CA ARG A 396 32.53 2.64 -10.87
C ARG A 396 31.04 2.91 -10.86
N ILE A 397 30.27 2.05 -10.22
CA ILE A 397 28.84 2.22 -10.02
C ILE A 397 28.66 2.80 -8.62
N ARG A 398 27.98 3.94 -8.51
CA ARG A 398 27.67 4.61 -7.26
C ARG A 398 26.19 4.93 -7.22
N THR A 399 25.52 4.45 -6.19
CA THR A 399 24.14 4.78 -5.86
C THR A 399 24.12 5.31 -4.44
N THR A 400 23.29 6.32 -4.19
CA THR A 400 23.09 6.89 -2.85
C THR A 400 21.61 7.16 -2.67
N LEU A 401 21.07 6.75 -1.51
CA LEU A 401 19.73 7.12 -1.05
C LEU A 401 19.88 7.82 0.30
N THR A 402 19.28 8.99 0.46
CA THR A 402 19.38 9.78 1.70
C THR A 402 18.05 10.42 2.08
N ASP A 403 17.85 10.73 3.37
CA ASP A 403 16.74 11.58 3.84
C ASP A 403 17.08 13.10 3.76
N GLY A 404 18.07 13.46 2.94
CA GLY A 404 18.66 14.81 2.88
C GLY A 404 19.73 15.08 3.94
N ARG A 405 19.91 14.20 4.93
CA ARG A 405 20.96 14.32 5.97
C ARG A 405 21.76 13.04 6.16
N ARG A 406 21.08 11.89 6.23
CA ARG A 406 21.63 10.58 6.57
C ARG A 406 21.51 9.63 5.37
N PRO A 407 22.53 8.81 5.10
CA PRO A 407 22.39 7.67 4.21
C PRO A 407 21.31 6.71 4.72
N LEU A 408 20.53 6.17 3.79
CA LEU A 408 19.49 5.16 4.06
C LEU A 408 19.91 3.76 3.60
N THR A 409 21.21 3.55 3.39
CA THR A 409 21.81 2.30 2.87
C THR A 409 22.90 1.78 3.81
N GLY A 410 22.65 1.87 5.12
CA GLY A 410 23.56 1.31 6.13
C GLY A 410 23.04 -0.04 6.60
N ASP A 411 23.95 -0.89 7.11
CA ASP A 411 23.62 -2.19 7.70
C ASP A 411 22.46 -2.07 8.70
N GLY A 412 21.52 -3.01 8.66
CA GLY A 412 20.32 -3.03 9.50
C GLY A 412 19.26 -1.99 9.12
N VAL A 413 19.44 -1.21 8.04
CA VAL A 413 18.42 -0.27 7.55
C VAL A 413 17.60 -0.91 6.45
N SER A 414 16.27 -0.90 6.61
CA SER A 414 15.33 -1.19 5.53
C SER A 414 14.56 0.07 5.15
N VAL A 415 14.25 0.21 3.86
CA VAL A 415 13.40 1.27 3.31
C VAL A 415 12.37 0.59 2.44
N VAL A 416 11.09 0.82 2.73
CA VAL A 416 9.99 0.33 1.88
C VAL A 416 9.23 1.51 1.31
N ASN A 417 8.93 1.42 0.00
CA ASN A 417 8.20 2.46 -0.69
C ASN A 417 6.72 2.46 -0.30
N GLY A 418 6.02 3.54 -0.61
CA GLY A 418 4.58 3.61 -0.43
C GLY A 418 4.02 4.94 -0.88
N GLY A 419 2.96 5.35 -0.21
CA GLY A 419 2.24 6.58 -0.43
C GLY A 419 0.72 6.37 -0.48
N PRO A 420 -0.07 7.44 -0.32
CA PRO A 420 0.42 8.79 -0.02
C PRO A 420 0.90 8.89 1.43
N GLU A 421 1.59 9.97 1.75
CA GLU A 421 1.74 10.37 3.15
C GLU A 421 0.35 10.54 3.76
N LEU A 422 0.18 10.20 5.04
CA LEU A 422 -1.10 10.25 5.75
C LEU A 422 -1.05 11.26 6.90
N VAL A 423 0.02 11.21 7.69
CA VAL A 423 0.20 12.02 8.89
C VAL A 423 1.61 12.60 8.92
N ARG A 424 1.71 13.88 9.29
CA ARG A 424 2.96 14.59 9.55
C ARG A 424 2.82 15.47 10.79
N ASP A 425 3.80 15.46 11.67
CA ASP A 425 3.82 16.23 12.91
C ASP A 425 2.53 16.05 13.76
N GLY A 426 1.98 14.83 13.77
CA GLY A 426 0.74 14.52 14.50
C GLY A 426 -0.53 15.15 13.91
N ARG A 427 -0.52 15.50 12.62
CA ARG A 427 -1.66 16.06 11.89
C ARG A 427 -1.88 15.35 10.57
N ALA A 428 -3.14 15.23 10.15
CA ALA A 428 -3.46 14.71 8.83
C ALA A 428 -2.76 15.55 7.76
N HIS A 429 -2.00 14.88 6.90
CA HIS A 429 -1.18 15.50 5.86
C HIS A 429 -1.18 14.61 4.61
N VAL A 430 -2.38 14.37 4.08
CA VAL A 430 -2.56 13.51 2.90
C VAL A 430 -2.04 14.20 1.63
N THR A 431 -1.02 13.61 1.02
CA THR A 431 -0.33 14.14 -0.19
C THR A 431 -0.65 13.34 -1.46
N GLN A 432 -1.92 13.02 -1.66
CA GLN A 432 -2.37 12.15 -2.76
C GLN A 432 -2.03 12.69 -4.15
N ALA A 433 -1.98 14.00 -4.38
CA ALA A 433 -1.64 14.54 -5.69
C ALA A 433 -0.13 14.47 -5.95
N ARG A 434 0.67 14.94 -4.98
CA ARG A 434 2.14 14.90 -5.05
C ARG A 434 2.67 13.49 -5.24
N ASP A 435 2.04 12.52 -4.58
CA ASP A 435 2.47 11.13 -4.61
C ASP A 435 1.89 10.36 -5.83
N GLY A 436 1.13 11.03 -6.70
CA GLY A 436 0.67 10.44 -7.98
C GLY A 436 -0.64 9.65 -7.91
N MET A 437 -1.42 9.83 -6.85
CA MET A 437 -2.74 9.19 -6.67
C MET A 437 -3.88 10.02 -7.29
N VAL A 438 -3.53 11.11 -7.98
CA VAL A 438 -4.44 11.94 -8.77
C VAL A 438 -3.96 11.97 -10.21
N ARG A 439 -4.84 11.56 -11.13
CA ARG A 439 -4.58 11.66 -12.57
C ARG A 439 -5.26 12.92 -13.10
N PRO A 440 -4.54 13.87 -13.73
CA PRO A 440 -5.12 15.12 -14.22
C PRO A 440 -6.32 14.90 -15.16
N ASP A 441 -6.22 13.90 -16.03
CA ASP A 441 -7.21 13.65 -17.08
C ASP A 441 -8.20 12.55 -16.74
N ASP A 442 -8.12 11.91 -15.56
CA ASP A 442 -9.02 10.82 -15.16
C ASP A 442 -9.39 10.88 -13.66
N PRO A 443 -10.52 11.53 -13.32
CA PRO A 443 -10.97 11.60 -11.93
C PRO A 443 -11.43 10.23 -11.39
N SER A 444 -11.66 9.23 -12.25
CA SER A 444 -12.08 7.89 -11.81
C SER A 444 -10.99 7.19 -11.01
N PHE A 445 -9.73 7.52 -11.29
CA PHE A 445 -8.61 6.91 -10.59
C PHE A 445 -8.59 7.32 -9.11
N ALA A 446 -8.55 8.62 -8.83
CA ALA A 446 -8.62 9.12 -7.45
C ALA A 446 -9.93 8.71 -6.76
N TYR A 447 -11.05 8.68 -7.50
CA TYR A 447 -12.32 8.17 -6.96
C TYR A 447 -12.20 6.72 -6.47
N GLY A 448 -11.70 5.81 -7.29
CA GLY A 448 -11.60 4.39 -6.92
C GLY A 448 -10.47 4.09 -5.92
N TRP A 449 -9.33 4.77 -6.07
CA TRP A 449 -8.13 4.47 -5.30
C TRP A 449 -8.08 5.25 -3.98
N ALA A 450 -8.43 6.54 -3.96
CA ALA A 450 -8.32 7.39 -2.77
C ALA A 450 -9.65 7.56 -2.02
N LEU A 451 -10.77 7.72 -2.74
CA LEU A 451 -12.06 8.09 -2.14
C LEU A 451 -12.97 6.90 -1.83
N GLN A 452 -12.92 5.81 -2.62
CA GLN A 452 -13.61 4.57 -2.28
C GLN A 452 -12.83 3.81 -1.20
N ARG A 453 -13.57 3.05 -0.40
CA ARG A 453 -12.98 2.17 0.62
C ARG A 453 -12.36 0.95 -0.03
N ASN A 454 -11.16 0.62 0.42
CA ASN A 454 -10.41 -0.57 0.01
C ASN A 454 -9.75 -1.17 1.26
N PRO A 455 -9.36 -2.46 1.24
CA PRO A 455 -8.38 -2.94 2.20
C PRO A 455 -7.14 -2.04 2.17
N ARG A 456 -6.56 -1.76 3.33
CA ARG A 456 -5.39 -0.89 3.44
C ARG A 456 -4.33 -1.52 4.31
N THR A 457 -3.09 -1.29 3.93
CA THR A 457 -1.95 -1.40 4.82
C THR A 457 -1.33 -0.02 4.97
N PHE A 458 -1.02 0.40 6.19
CA PHE A 458 -0.31 1.64 6.44
C PHE A 458 0.56 1.49 7.67
N ALA A 459 1.58 2.34 7.75
CA ALA A 459 2.59 2.25 8.79
C ALA A 459 3.07 3.63 9.21
N GLY A 460 3.63 3.70 10.41
CA GLY A 460 4.15 4.95 10.94
C GLY A 460 4.82 4.80 12.29
N VAL A 461 5.13 5.95 12.87
CA VAL A 461 5.67 6.05 14.23
C VAL A 461 4.81 6.94 15.10
N ASP A 462 4.68 6.56 16.36
CA ASP A 462 3.97 7.35 17.37
C ASP A 462 4.91 8.30 18.12
N ALA A 463 4.33 9.18 18.95
CA ALA A 463 5.10 10.14 19.76
C ALA A 463 6.06 9.48 20.77
N ARG A 464 5.93 8.16 21.02
CA ARG A 464 6.83 7.39 21.88
C ARG A 464 7.95 6.73 21.08
N GLY A 465 8.00 6.91 19.76
CA GLY A 465 8.96 6.28 18.86
C GLY A 465 8.69 4.80 18.62
N ARG A 466 7.48 4.32 18.90
CA ARG A 466 7.06 2.94 18.59
C ARG A 466 6.71 2.87 17.10
N THR A 467 7.12 1.79 16.44
CA THR A 467 6.70 1.50 15.07
C THR A 467 5.35 0.81 15.10
N VAL A 468 4.42 1.26 14.28
CA VAL A 468 3.07 0.69 14.19
C VAL A 468 2.79 0.31 12.75
N LEU A 469 2.42 -0.94 12.52
CA LEU A 469 2.01 -1.49 11.23
C LEU A 469 0.53 -1.86 11.32
N VAL A 470 -0.27 -1.45 10.35
CA VAL A 470 -1.73 -1.59 10.40
C VAL A 470 -2.23 -2.20 9.12
N THR A 471 -3.07 -3.23 9.24
CA THR A 471 -3.88 -3.76 8.13
C THR A 471 -5.36 -3.59 8.44
N VAL A 472 -6.15 -3.28 7.41
CA VAL A 472 -7.61 -3.17 7.51
C VAL A 472 -8.24 -3.99 6.41
N ASP A 473 -9.10 -4.92 6.80
CA ASP A 473 -9.83 -5.78 5.86
C ASP A 473 -10.86 -4.96 5.08
N GLY A 474 -11.17 -5.38 3.85
CA GLY A 474 -12.02 -4.59 2.96
C GLY A 474 -12.54 -5.34 1.74
N ARG A 475 -13.39 -4.67 0.95
CA ARG A 475 -14.04 -5.24 -0.26
C ARG A 475 -14.86 -6.51 -0.01
N GLN A 476 -15.30 -6.71 1.23
CA GLN A 476 -16.27 -7.72 1.60
C GLN A 476 -17.48 -7.00 2.20
N PRO A 477 -18.74 -7.45 2.00
CA PRO A 477 -19.90 -6.74 2.56
C PRO A 477 -19.89 -6.66 4.10
N ASP A 478 -19.17 -7.57 4.74
CA ASP A 478 -18.90 -7.61 6.18
C ASP A 478 -17.58 -6.95 6.60
N GLU A 479 -16.75 -6.48 5.65
CA GLU A 479 -15.52 -5.72 5.92
C GLU A 479 -15.39 -4.54 4.95
N LEU A 480 -15.63 -3.33 5.45
CA LEU A 480 -15.80 -2.16 4.58
C LEU A 480 -14.49 -1.61 3.99
N GLY A 481 -13.35 -1.79 4.67
CA GLY A 481 -12.09 -1.14 4.32
C GLY A 481 -12.08 0.36 4.61
N LEU A 482 -11.06 1.06 4.12
CA LEU A 482 -10.87 2.50 4.30
C LEU A 482 -10.60 3.24 2.99
N SER A 483 -11.14 4.44 2.87
CA SER A 483 -10.62 5.47 1.97
C SER A 483 -9.30 6.02 2.52
N ILE A 484 -8.53 6.73 1.70
CA ILE A 484 -7.27 7.34 2.15
C ILE A 484 -7.47 8.38 3.26
N PRO A 485 -8.47 9.29 3.19
CA PRO A 485 -8.76 10.18 4.31
C PRO A 485 -9.12 9.43 5.60
N GLU A 486 -9.94 8.37 5.51
CA GLU A 486 -10.26 7.54 6.68
C GLU A 486 -9.02 6.81 7.24
N ALA A 487 -8.08 6.39 6.38
CA ALA A 487 -6.79 5.83 6.83
C ALA A 487 -5.95 6.85 7.60
N ALA A 488 -5.91 8.11 7.18
CA ALA A 488 -5.24 9.17 7.92
C ALA A 488 -5.91 9.45 9.28
N ASP A 489 -7.25 9.46 9.32
CA ASP A 489 -8.01 9.65 10.56
C ASP A 489 -7.78 8.49 11.55
N VAL A 490 -7.74 7.24 11.06
CA VAL A 490 -7.41 6.06 11.87
C VAL A 490 -5.96 6.12 12.36
N ALA A 491 -5.00 6.49 11.50
CA ALA A 491 -3.60 6.68 11.90
C ALA A 491 -3.47 7.67 13.06
N LEU A 492 -4.15 8.81 12.99
CA LEU A 492 -4.21 9.78 14.10
C LEU A 492 -4.84 9.20 15.37
N ALA A 493 -5.95 8.46 15.24
CA ALA A 493 -6.62 7.83 16.37
C ALA A 493 -5.75 6.77 17.07
N LEU A 494 -4.89 6.08 16.31
CA LEU A 494 -3.88 5.16 16.83
C LEU A 494 -2.65 5.88 17.43
N GLY A 495 -2.61 7.22 17.37
CA GLY A 495 -1.56 8.05 17.97
C GLY A 495 -0.31 8.23 17.11
N LEU A 496 -0.37 7.88 15.82
CA LEU A 496 0.73 8.10 14.89
C LEU A 496 1.01 9.59 14.72
N THR A 497 2.29 9.95 14.74
CA THR A 497 2.78 11.32 14.47
C THR A 497 3.33 11.47 13.06
N GLU A 498 3.87 10.40 12.51
CA GLU A 498 4.28 10.28 11.11
C GLU A 498 3.68 9.00 10.57
N ALA A 499 3.05 9.04 9.40
CA ALA A 499 2.48 7.85 8.78
C ALA A 499 2.39 7.99 7.26
N LEU A 500 2.54 6.86 6.56
CA LEU A 500 2.26 6.72 5.14
C LEU A 500 1.40 5.48 4.89
N ASN A 501 0.66 5.50 3.79
CA ASN A 501 0.01 4.32 3.26
C ASN A 501 1.04 3.40 2.57
N LEU A 502 0.89 2.09 2.70
CA LEU A 502 1.65 1.05 2.01
C LEU A 502 0.78 0.38 0.93
N ASP A 503 1.24 -0.69 0.29
CA ASP A 503 0.38 -1.35 -0.71
C ASP A 503 -0.91 -1.90 -0.08
N GLY A 504 -2.00 -1.84 -0.83
CA GLY A 504 -3.34 -2.10 -0.33
C GLY A 504 -4.14 -3.05 -1.20
N GLY A 505 -5.46 -3.01 -1.05
CA GLY A 505 -6.36 -3.85 -1.83
C GLY A 505 -6.09 -5.34 -1.59
N GLY A 506 -5.96 -6.12 -2.67
CA GLY A 506 -5.72 -7.56 -2.55
C GLY A 506 -4.38 -7.92 -1.91
N SER A 507 -3.44 -6.98 -1.86
CA SER A 507 -2.13 -7.16 -1.25
C SER A 507 -2.17 -7.05 0.28
N THR A 508 -3.21 -6.45 0.86
CA THR A 508 -3.31 -6.27 2.32
C THR A 508 -3.38 -7.61 3.03
N ALA A 509 -2.34 -7.91 3.81
CA ALA A 509 -2.26 -9.12 4.62
C ALA A 509 -1.40 -8.90 5.87
N MET A 510 -1.78 -9.55 6.98
CA MET A 510 -0.98 -9.64 8.20
C MET A 510 -0.92 -11.08 8.68
N VAL A 511 0.29 -11.52 9.01
CA VAL A 511 0.59 -12.82 9.63
C VAL A 511 1.05 -12.59 11.05
N VAL A 512 0.57 -13.40 11.99
CA VAL A 512 0.97 -13.42 13.40
C VAL A 512 1.10 -14.89 13.83
N ASP A 513 2.21 -15.25 14.46
CA ASP A 513 2.49 -16.61 14.94
C ASP A 513 2.30 -17.68 13.85
N GLY A 514 2.70 -17.35 12.61
CA GLY A 514 2.58 -18.21 11.43
C GLY A 514 1.15 -18.35 10.87
N GLY A 515 0.16 -17.64 11.41
CA GLY A 515 -1.22 -17.63 10.93
C GLY A 515 -1.63 -16.29 10.33
N LEU A 516 -2.37 -16.34 9.22
CA LEU A 516 -2.97 -15.15 8.62
C LEU A 516 -4.11 -14.63 9.52
N VAL A 517 -4.03 -13.38 9.98
CA VAL A 517 -5.02 -12.74 10.87
C VAL A 517 -5.92 -11.73 10.15
N SER A 518 -5.58 -11.39 8.91
CA SER A 518 -6.39 -10.59 7.99
C SER A 518 -7.27 -11.46 7.07
N SER A 519 -8.21 -10.82 6.39
CA SER A 519 -9.10 -11.43 5.39
C SER A 519 -8.78 -10.92 3.97
N PRO A 520 -7.98 -11.65 3.16
CA PRO A 520 -7.64 -11.23 1.80
C PRO A 520 -8.87 -10.94 0.94
N SER A 521 -8.82 -9.87 0.15
CA SER A 521 -9.97 -9.43 -0.65
C SER A 521 -10.11 -10.11 -2.01
N ASP A 522 -9.03 -10.70 -2.52
CA ASP A 522 -9.04 -11.30 -3.84
C ASP A 522 -9.75 -12.66 -3.80
N ALA A 523 -10.54 -12.96 -4.83
CA ALA A 523 -11.29 -14.22 -4.91
C ALA A 523 -10.39 -15.46 -4.93
N ALA A 524 -9.12 -15.30 -5.32
CA ALA A 524 -8.11 -16.36 -5.34
C ALA A 524 -7.43 -16.59 -3.97
N GLY A 525 -7.73 -15.76 -2.96
CA GLY A 525 -7.09 -15.80 -1.64
C GLY A 525 -6.01 -14.74 -1.47
N GLU A 526 -5.00 -15.06 -0.66
CA GLU A 526 -3.85 -14.18 -0.41
C GLU A 526 -3.09 -13.92 -1.71
N ARG A 527 -2.85 -12.64 -2.01
CA ARG A 527 -2.13 -12.22 -3.22
C ARG A 527 -0.62 -12.34 -3.00
N PRO A 528 0.14 -12.90 -3.96
CA PRO A 528 1.59 -12.75 -3.99
C PRO A 528 2.01 -11.29 -4.18
N VAL A 529 2.88 -10.80 -3.30
CA VAL A 529 3.41 -9.42 -3.23
C VAL A 529 4.91 -9.40 -3.54
N GLY A 530 5.48 -8.20 -3.69
CA GLY A 530 6.92 -8.04 -3.97
C GLY A 530 7.80 -7.93 -2.71
N ASP A 531 7.22 -7.60 -1.56
CA ASP A 531 7.96 -7.41 -0.31
C ASP A 531 7.09 -7.48 0.95
N VAL A 532 7.76 -7.69 2.08
CA VAL A 532 7.18 -7.81 3.42
C VAL A 532 7.94 -6.95 4.42
N VAL A 533 7.24 -6.36 5.40
CA VAL A 533 7.84 -5.88 6.65
C VAL A 533 7.63 -6.95 7.72
N TYR A 534 8.70 -7.38 8.38
CA TYR A 534 8.67 -8.44 9.39
C TYR A 534 9.23 -8.01 10.74
N VAL A 535 8.79 -8.70 11.79
CA VAL A 535 9.41 -8.70 13.12
C VAL A 535 9.72 -10.15 13.52
N ARG A 536 10.92 -10.41 14.07
CA ARG A 536 11.33 -11.75 14.51
C ARG A 536 12.17 -11.75 15.77
#